data_AF-A0A0F9E9J9-F1
#
_entry.id   AF-A0A0F9E9J9-F1
#
_cell.length_a   1.000
_cell.length_b   1.000
_cell.length_c   1.000
_cell.angle_alpha   90.00
_cell.angle_beta   90.00
_cell.angle_gamma   90.00
#
_symmetry.space_group_name_H-M   'P 1'
#
loop_
_entity.id
_entity.type
_entity.pdbx_description
1 polymer ?
#
loop_
_entity_poly.entity_id
_entity_poly.type
_entity_poly.pdbx_seq_one_letter_code
_entity_poly.pdbx_strand_id
1 'polypeptide(L)' 'MYLSSADFKKRIEFSLCQQHASDDDVRAFCDKAIQADVGVACVNPVNIPLTVQRLEGQEFGISANVGFP' A
#
# COMPACT_ATOMS: atom_id res chain seq x y z
N MET A 1 -23.41 -6.54 13.47
CA MET A 1 -22.94 -5.35 12.72
C MET A 1 -22.24 -5.87 11.49
N TYR A 2 -22.79 -5.62 10.30
CA TYR A 2 -22.15 -6.03 9.03
C TYR A 2 -21.45 -4.82 8.43
N LEU A 3 -20.20 -4.99 7.99
CA LEU A 3 -19.46 -3.96 7.27
C LEU A 3 -19.94 -3.92 5.82
N SER A 4 -20.07 -2.73 5.24
CA SER A 4 -20.21 -2.63 3.79
C SER A 4 -18.91 -3.03 3.11
N SER A 5 -18.95 -3.38 1.82
CA SER A 5 -17.74 -3.68 1.06
C SER A 5 -16.78 -2.47 1.02
N ALA A 6 -17.32 -1.25 0.97
CA ALA A 6 -16.53 -0.02 0.99
C ALA A 6 -15.80 0.13 2.34
N ASP A 7 -16.53 -0.03 3.45
CA ASP A 7 -15.92 0.05 4.79
C ASP A 7 -14.87 -1.06 5.01
N PHE A 8 -15.11 -2.24 4.43
CA PHE A 8 -14.17 -3.35 4.50
C PHE A 8 -12.86 -3.03 3.77
N LYS A 9 -12.94 -2.51 2.54
CA LYS A 9 -11.74 -2.13 1.75
C LYS A 9 -10.85 -1.14 2.49
N LYS A 10 -11.44 -0.13 3.13
CA LYS A 10 -10.70 0.86 3.91
C LYS A 10 -10.01 0.31 5.16
N ARG A 11 -10.29 -0.93 5.56
CA ARG A 11 -9.60 -1.64 6.65
C ARG A 11 -8.51 -2.60 6.17
N ILE A 12 -8.35 -2.76 4.86
CA ILE A 12 -7.33 -3.62 4.27
C ILE A 12 -6.00 -2.86 4.24
N GLU A 13 -4.97 -3.51 4.79
CA GLU A 13 -3.59 -3.21 4.46
C GLU A 13 -3.17 -4.09 3.28
N PHE A 14 -2.82 -3.44 2.17
CA PHE A 14 -2.35 -4.10 0.97
C PHE A 14 -0.82 -4.01 0.94
N SER A 15 -0.13 -5.13 0.77
CA SER A 15 1.31 -5.21 1.06
C SER A 15 2.15 -5.64 -0.14
N LEU A 16 3.30 -5.00 -0.33
CA LEU A 16 4.40 -5.40 -1.22
C LEU A 16 5.67 -5.62 -0.40
N CYS A 17 5.84 -6.85 0.09
CA CYS A 17 6.98 -7.24 0.94
C CYS A 17 8.04 -8.08 0.19
N GLN A 18 7.93 -8.22 -1.13
CA GLN A 18 8.86 -9.01 -1.91
C GLN A 18 10.26 -8.38 -1.88
N GLN A 19 11.27 -9.16 -1.51
CA GLN A 19 12.67 -8.70 -1.43
C GLN A 19 13.25 -8.20 -2.75
N HIS A 20 12.65 -8.62 -3.87
CA HIS A 20 13.09 -8.29 -5.24
C HIS A 20 12.14 -7.32 -5.94
N ALA A 21 11.24 -6.65 -5.20
CA ALA A 21 10.37 -5.64 -5.77
C ALA A 21 11.20 -4.51 -6.40
N SER A 22 11.02 -4.29 -7.69
CA SER A 22 11.58 -3.16 -8.42
C SER A 22 10.75 -1.90 -8.22
N ASP A 23 11.28 -0.74 -8.62
CA ASP A 23 10.51 0.50 -8.64
C ASP A 23 9.23 0.39 -9.49
N ASP A 24 9.28 -0.35 -10.61
CA ASP A 24 8.10 -0.55 -11.47
C ASP A 24 7.04 -1.43 -10.79
N ASP A 25 7.47 -2.40 -9.98
CA ASP A 25 6.56 -3.18 -9.13
C ASP A 25 5.90 -2.29 -8.08
N VAL A 26 6.66 -1.37 -7.45
CA VAL A 26 6.12 -0.40 -6.49
C VAL A 26 5.10 0.53 -7.15
N ARG A 27 5.39 1.02 -8.37
CA ARG A 27 4.45 1.84 -9.16
C ARG A 27 3.16 1.09 -9.48
N ALA A 28 3.28 -0.12 -10.02
CA ALA A 28 2.13 -0.96 -10.34
C ALA A 28 1.33 -1.37 -9.10
N PHE A 29 2.01 -1.55 -7.96
CA PHE A 29 1.38 -1.81 -6.67
C PHE A 29 0.56 -0.59 -6.20
N CYS A 30 1.10 0.63 -6.27
CA CYS A 30 0.38 1.85 -5.91
C CYS A 30 -0.87 2.02 -6.79
N ASP A 31 -0.74 1.82 -8.10
CA ASP A 31 -1.86 1.94 -9.03
C ASP A 31 -2.98 0.91 -8.71
N LYS A 32 -2.60 -0.32 -8.33
CA LYS A 32 -3.55 -1.35 -7.86
C LYS A 32 -4.19 -0.99 -6.52
N ALA A 33 -3.43 -0.43 -5.58
CA ALA A 33 -3.95 -0.02 -4.28
C ALA A 33 -5.02 1.08 -4.44
N ILE A 34 -4.77 2.06 -5.31
CA ILE A 34 -5.73 3.10 -5.68
C ILE A 34 -6.97 2.48 -6.33
N GLN A 35 -6.79 1.62 -7.33
CA GLN A 35 -7.93 0.97 -8.01
C GLN A 35 -8.79 0.13 -7.06
N ALA A 36 -8.15 -0.55 -6.10
CA ALA A 36 -8.83 -1.36 -5.11
C ALA A 36 -9.52 -0.55 -4.00
N ASP A 37 -9.17 0.74 -3.86
CA ASP A 37 -9.68 1.66 -2.85
C ASP A 37 -9.42 1.19 -1.41
N VAL A 38 -8.24 0.61 -1.18
CA VAL A 38 -7.83 0.12 0.15
C VAL A 38 -7.42 1.28 1.07
N GLY A 39 -7.26 0.98 2.37
CA GLY A 39 -6.92 2.01 3.36
C GLY A 39 -5.43 2.25 3.54
N VAL A 40 -4.61 1.19 3.39
CA VAL A 40 -3.17 1.27 3.71
C VAL A 40 -2.33 0.57 2.64
N ALA A 41 -1.26 1.24 2.22
CA ALA A 41 -0.21 0.69 1.39
C ALA A 41 1.01 0.34 2.27
N CYS A 42 1.30 -0.96 2.39
CA CYS A 42 2.42 -1.48 3.16
C CYS A 42 3.57 -1.89 2.22
N VAL A 43 4.75 -1.34 2.41
CA VAL A 43 5.92 -1.63 1.57
C VAL A 43 7.16 -1.89 2.43
N ASN A 44 8.18 -2.53 1.85
CA ASN A 44 9.49 -2.57 2.48
C ASN A 44 10.04 -1.14 2.68
N PRO A 45 10.79 -0.85 3.77
CA PRO A 45 11.21 0.52 4.09
C PRO A 45 11.93 1.27 2.97
N VAL A 46 12.73 0.56 2.17
CA VAL A 46 13.44 1.11 1.02
C VAL A 46 12.51 1.73 -0.03
N ASN A 47 11.26 1.25 -0.12
CA ASN A 47 10.27 1.68 -1.10
C ASN A 47 9.37 2.82 -0.59
N ILE A 48 9.45 3.21 0.69
CA ILE A 48 8.61 4.28 1.25
C ILE A 48 8.70 5.59 0.44
N PRO A 49 9.89 6.10 0.05
CA PRO A 49 9.97 7.38 -0.66
C PRO A 49 9.20 7.39 -1.98
N LEU A 50 9.32 6.31 -2.76
CA LEU A 50 8.60 6.16 -4.03
C LEU A 50 7.10 6.00 -3.80
N THR A 51 6.68 5.24 -2.79
CA THR A 51 5.27 5.07 -2.43
C THR A 51 4.63 6.38 -2.00
N VAL A 52 5.31 7.18 -1.16
CA VAL A 52 4.85 8.51 -0.73
C VAL A 52 4.65 9.42 -1.94
N GLN A 53 5.63 9.46 -2.85
CA GLN A 53 5.53 10.26 -4.07
C GLN A 53 4.35 9.83 -4.94
N ARG A 54 4.11 8.52 -5.10
CA ARG A 54 3.04 8.00 -5.98
C ARG A 54 1.64 8.13 -5.38
N LEU A 55 1.52 8.15 -4.06
CA LEU A 55 0.24 8.30 -3.35
C LEU A 55 -0.01 9.73 -2.86
N GLU A 56 0.82 10.69 -3.28
CA GLU A 56 0.64 12.10 -2.91
C GLU A 56 -0.76 12.61 -3.31
N GLY A 57 -1.43 13.27 -2.36
CA GLY A 57 -2.80 13.77 -2.53
C GLY A 57 -3.89 12.70 -2.42
N GLN A 58 -3.55 11.43 -2.21
CA GLN A 58 -4.51 10.36 -1.93
C GLN A 58 -4.70 10.17 -0.43
N GLU A 59 -5.91 9.76 0.00
CA GLU A 59 -6.20 9.43 1.39
C GLU A 59 -5.77 7.98 1.70
N PHE A 60 -4.47 7.77 1.88
CA PHE A 60 -3.87 6.47 2.22
C PHE A 60 -3.03 6.56 3.49
N GLY A 61 -3.10 5.50 4.30
CA GLY A 61 -2.02 5.18 5.23
C GLY A 61 -0.84 4.56 4.48
N ILE A 62 0.38 4.86 4.91
CA ILE A 62 1.59 4.19 4.44
C ILE A 62 2.25 3.53 5.65
N SER A 63 2.47 2.22 5.56
CA SER A 63 3.13 1.42 6.60
C SER A 63 4.34 0.68 6.02
N ALA A 64 5.23 0.24 6.91
CA ALA A 64 6.39 -0.55 6.53
C ALA A 64 6.81 -1.50 7.64
N ASN A 65 7.37 -2.64 7.23
CA ASN A 65 7.90 -3.64 8.15
C ASN A 65 9.33 -3.28 8.58
N VAL A 66 9.65 -3.43 9.86
CA VAL A 66 10.99 -3.18 10.43
C VAL A 66 11.46 -4.43 11.18
N GLY A 67 12.66 -4.92 10.87
CA GLY A 67 13.19 -6.15 11.46
C GLY A 67 12.53 -7.43 10.94
N PHE A 68 11.99 -7.40 9.71
CA PHE A 68 11.23 -8.46 9.06
C PHE A 68 12.11 -9.36 8.16
N PRO A 69 11.76 -10.65 7.92
CA PRO A 69 10.62 -11.38 8.47
C PRO A 69 10.68 -11.55 9.97
#